data_AF-A0AAD7GP94-F1
#
_entry.id   AF-A0AAD7GP94-F1
#
_cell.length_a   1.000
_cell.length_b   1.000
_cell.length_c   1.000
_cell.angle_alpha   90.00
_cell.angle_beta   90.00
_cell.angle_gamma   90.00
#
_symmetry.space_group_name_H-M   'P 1'
#
loop_
_entity.id
_entity.type
_entity.pdbx_description
1 polymer ?
#
loop_
_entity_poly.entity_id
_entity_poly.type
_entity_poly.pdbx_seq_one_letter_code
_entity_poly.pdbx_strand_id
1 'polypeptide(L)' 'EPHRVEELWFEDGNLVLQAGNSQFRLHRSILAARSPVFQDMLSFPQPPESELVEGCPLVRLPDAESEVTVFLKAIFIP' A
#
# COMPACT_ATOMS: atom_id res chain seq x y z
N GLU A 1 -1.49 -15.29 9.14
CA GLU A 1 -2.60 -14.34 8.93
C GLU A 1 -2.01 -12.96 8.65
N PRO A 2 -2.68 -12.12 7.86
CA PRO A 2 -2.23 -10.75 7.65
C PRO A 2 -2.19 -9.95 8.95
N HIS A 3 -1.22 -9.05 9.10
CA HIS A 3 -1.04 -8.16 10.24
C HIS A 3 -0.65 -6.75 9.76
N ARG A 4 -0.85 -5.76 10.63
CA ARG A 4 -0.59 -4.35 10.34
C ARG A 4 0.83 -3.97 10.70
N VAL A 5 1.44 -3.15 9.86
CA VAL A 5 2.70 -2.49 10.16
C VAL A 5 2.35 -1.09 10.69
N GLU A 6 2.26 -0.96 12.01
CA GLU A 6 1.71 0.23 12.69
C GLU A 6 2.39 1.54 12.29
N GLU A 7 3.71 1.52 12.06
CA GLU A 7 4.49 2.68 11.61
C GLU A 7 4.16 3.17 10.18
N LEU A 8 3.47 2.34 9.40
CA LEU A 8 3.03 2.61 8.03
C LEU A 8 1.51 2.39 7.90
N TRP A 9 0.79 2.61 9.01
CA TRP A 9 -0.66 2.52 9.10
C TRP A 9 -1.25 3.89 9.40
N PHE A 10 -1.57 4.64 8.34
CA PHE A 10 -2.19 5.96 8.47
C PHE A 10 -3.71 5.83 8.57
N GLU A 11 -4.30 6.37 9.65
CA GLU A 11 -5.76 6.30 9.91
C GLU A 11 -6.61 6.93 8.79
N ASP A 12 -6.07 7.96 8.12
CA ASP A 12 -6.68 8.66 6.99
C ASP A 12 -6.21 8.12 5.63
N GLY A 13 -5.41 7.04 5.62
CA GLY A 13 -4.96 6.37 4.41
C GLY A 13 -6.14 5.78 3.63
N ASN A 14 -6.01 5.78 2.30
CA ASN A 14 -7.07 5.42 1.35
C ASN A 14 -6.69 4.28 0.39
N LEU A 15 -5.58 3.59 0.68
CA LEU A 15 -5.09 2.44 -0.04
C LEU A 15 -4.41 1.50 0.96
N VAL A 16 -4.68 0.19 0.85
CA VAL A 16 -3.94 -0.83 1.59
C VAL A 16 -3.06 -1.60 0.63
N LEU A 17 -1.76 -1.65 0.91
CA LEU A 17 -0.82 -2.54 0.24
C LEU A 17 -0.58 -3.76 1.13
N GLN A 18 -0.44 -4.94 0.53
CA GLN A 18 -0.03 -6.15 1.24
C GLN A 18 1.16 -6.80 0.56
N ALA A 19 2.22 -7.04 1.34
CA ALA A 19 3.38 -7.82 0.93
C ALA A 19 3.53 -9.00 1.88
N GLY A 20 3.42 -10.22 1.38
CA GLY A 20 3.31 -11.41 2.22
C GLY A 20 2.14 -11.32 3.21
N ASN A 21 2.45 -11.31 4.51
CA ASN A 21 1.45 -11.14 5.59
C ASN A 21 1.42 -9.73 6.17
N SER A 22 2.22 -8.79 5.68
CA SER A 22 2.22 -7.41 6.18
C SER A 22 1.30 -6.52 5.37
N GLN A 23 0.51 -5.71 6.07
CA GLN A 23 -0.39 -4.72 5.49
C GLN A 23 0.02 -3.30 5.89
N PHE A 24 -0.04 -2.40 4.91
CA PHE A 24 0.33 -0.99 5.03
C PHE A 24 -0.85 -0.15 4.58
N ARG A 25 -1.30 0.81 5.38
CA ARG A 25 -2.41 1.71 5.02
C ARG A 25 -1.86 3.10 4.73
N LEU A 26 -1.94 3.51 3.47
CA LEU A 26 -1.15 4.61 2.91
C LEU A 26 -2.01 5.58 2.09
N HIS A 27 -1.44 6.75 1.79
CA HIS A 27 -2.06 7.71 0.87
C HIS A 27 -1.68 7.41 -0.58
N ARG A 28 -2.66 7.05 -1.39
CA ARG A 28 -2.52 6.75 -2.83
C ARG A 28 -1.79 7.85 -3.59
N SER A 29 -2.14 9.12 -3.32
CA SER A 29 -1.56 10.28 -4.02
C SER A 29 -0.07 10.46 -3.72
N ILE A 30 0.36 10.23 -2.47
CA ILE A 30 1.77 10.34 -2.08
C ILE A 30 2.59 9.24 -2.74
N LEU A 31 2.10 7.99 -2.72
CA LEU A 31 2.73 6.86 -3.41
C LEU A 31 2.91 7.13 -4.91
N ALA A 32 1.84 7.56 -5.59
CA ALA A 32 1.88 7.87 -7.00
C ALA A 32 2.84 9.04 -7.31
N ALA A 33 2.87 10.08 -6.48
CA ALA A 33 3.75 11.22 -6.68
C ALA A 33 5.25 10.89 -6.47
N ARG A 34 5.57 9.86 -5.68
CA ARG A 34 6.93 9.49 -5.29
C ARG A 34 7.46 8.24 -6.00
N SER A 35 6.60 7.51 -6.71
CA SER A 35 6.98 6.31 -7.46
C SER A 35 6.21 6.19 -8.78
N PRO A 36 6.89 6.32 -9.93
CA PRO A 36 6.28 6.11 -11.24
C PRO A 36 5.63 4.73 -11.39
N VAL A 37 6.23 3.70 -10.78
CA VAL A 37 5.68 2.33 -10.80
C VAL A 37 4.31 2.30 -10.12
N PHE A 38 4.18 2.91 -8.94
CA PHE A 38 2.88 3.00 -8.26
C PHE A 38 1.93 3.95 -9.00
N GLN A 39 2.41 5.03 -9.60
CA GLN A 39 1.59 5.92 -10.42
C GLN A 39 0.92 5.15 -11.56
N ASP A 40 1.71 4.39 -12.32
CA ASP A 40 1.22 3.61 -13.44
C ASP A 40 0.29 2.49 -12.97
N MET A 41 0.69 1.71 -11.96
CA MET A 41 -0.13 0.63 -11.41
C MET A 41 -1.49 1.14 -10.88
N LEU A 42 -1.50 2.28 -10.20
CA LEU A 42 -2.72 2.86 -9.63
C LEU A 42 -3.56 3.63 -10.65
N SER A 43 -3.05 3.87 -11.86
CA SER A 43 -3.80 4.55 -12.93
C SER A 43 -4.88 3.66 -13.55
N PHE A 44 -4.72 2.34 -13.44
CA PHE A 44 -5.69 1.38 -13.94
C PHE A 44 -6.92 1.32 -13.03
N PRO A 45 -8.14 1.23 -13.60
CA PRO A 45 -9.34 1.00 -12.81
C PRO A 45 -9.22 -0.36 -12.11
N GLN A 46 -9.40 -0.36 -10.79
CA GLN A 46 -9.48 -1.60 -10.02
C GLN A 46 -10.78 -2.34 -10.36
N PRO A 47 -10.77 -3.68 -10.45
CA PRO A 47 -11.98 -4.45 -10.70
C PRO A 47 -13.01 -4.21 -9.58
N PRO A 48 -14.33 -4.33 -9.89
CA PRO A 48 -15.40 -4.08 -8.92
C PRO A 48 -15.34 -5.00 -7.69
N GLU A 49 -14.72 -6.16 -7.84
CA GLU A 49 -14.56 -7.21 -6.82
C GLU A 49 -13.24 -7.07 -6.05
N SER A 50 -12.62 -5.89 -6.06
CA SER A 50 -11.40 -5.64 -5.30
C SER A 50 -11.65 -5.85 -3.81
N GLU A 51 -10.78 -6.64 -3.18
CA GLU A 51 -10.82 -6.91 -1.75
C GLU A 51 -10.63 -5.59 -0.98
N LEU A 52 -11.41 -5.41 0.08
CA LEU A 52 -11.36 -4.22 0.91
C LEU A 52 -10.83 -4.57 2.30
N VAL A 53 -9.94 -3.72 2.81
CA VAL A 53 -9.46 -3.75 4.19
C VAL A 53 -9.82 -2.41 4.82
N GLU A 54 -10.67 -2.44 5.85
CA GLU A 54 -11.21 -1.21 6.49
C GLU A 54 -11.83 -0.22 5.50
N GLY A 55 -12.50 -0.73 4.46
CA GLY A 55 -13.12 0.08 3.42
C GLY A 55 -12.14 0.67 2.40
N CYS A 56 -10.84 0.37 2.50
CA CYS A 56 -9.82 0.76 1.54
C CYS A 56 -9.51 -0.38 0.56
N PRO A 57 -9.26 -0.09 -0.73
CA PRO A 57 -8.85 -1.11 -1.70
C PRO A 57 -7.53 -1.76 -1.29
N LEU A 58 -7.49 -3.09 -1.34
CA LEU A 58 -6.30 -3.89 -1.10
C LEU A 58 -5.57 -4.20 -2.41
N VAL A 59 -4.27 -3.90 -2.47
CA VAL A 59 -3.38 -4.30 -3.55
C VAL A 59 -2.29 -5.21 -2.99
N ARG A 60 -2.19 -6.41 -3.54
CA ARG A 60 -1.18 -7.41 -3.15
C ARG A 60 0.06 -7.24 -4.03
N LEU A 61 1.20 -7.05 -3.40
CA LEU A 61 2.50 -6.95 -4.06
C LEU A 61 3.18 -8.33 -4.06
N PRO A 62 3.87 -8.70 -5.15
CA PRO A 62 4.62 -9.96 -5.22
C PRO A 62 5.94 -9.91 -4.43
N ASP A 63 6.41 -8.72 -4.09
CA ASP A 63 7.69 -8.46 -3.44
C ASP A 63 7.72 -8.90 -1.97
N ALA A 64 8.93 -9.06 -1.42
CA ALA A 64 9.11 -9.44 -0.03
C ALA A 64 8.70 -8.31 0.92
N GLU A 65 8.10 -8.68 2.06
CA GLU A 65 7.73 -7.74 3.13
C GLU A 65 8.87 -6.81 3.53
N SER A 66 10.09 -7.34 3.67
CA SER A 66 11.26 -6.55 4.09
C SER A 66 11.65 -5.49 3.08
N GLU A 67 11.53 -5.79 1.79
CA GLU A 67 11.86 -4.86 0.70
C GLU A 67 10.82 -3.74 0.62
N VAL A 68 9.54 -4.13 0.64
CA VAL A 68 8.40 -3.19 0.61
C VAL A 68 8.42 -2.27 1.82
N THR A 69 8.65 -2.80 3.02
CA THR A 69 8.69 -1.99 4.24
C THR A 69 9.78 -0.91 4.16
N VAL A 70 11.01 -1.28 3.77
CA VAL A 70 12.12 -0.32 3.63
C VAL A 70 11.80 0.75 2.58
N PHE A 71 11.26 0.34 1.44
CA PHE A 71 10.85 1.26 0.38
C PHE A 71 9.78 2.25 0.83
N LEU A 72 8.73 1.76 1.50
CA LEU A 72 7.63 2.60 1.98
C LEU A 72 8.09 3.57 3.07
N LYS A 73 8.97 3.14 3.98
CA LYS A 73 9.58 4.05 4.96
C LYS A 73 10.30 5.21 4.29
N ALA A 74 11.08 4.94 3.23
CA ALA A 74 11.80 5.98 2.49
C ALA A 74 10.87 7.01 1.81
N ILE A 75 9.59 6.68 1.61
CA ILE A 75 8.60 7.59 1.03
C ILE A 75 7.87 8.41 2.10
N PHE A 76 7.50 7.76 3.21
CA PHE A 76 6.53 8.29 4.17
C PHE A 76 7.13 8.75 5.50
N ILE A 77 8.30 8.24 5.86
CA ILE A 77 8.95 8.53 7.14
C ILE A 77 10.22 9.35 6.83
N PRO A 78 10.33 10.59 7.35
CA PRO A 78 11.51 11.43 7.17
C PRO A 78 12.81 10.85 7.75
#